data_AF-A0A4Q3VKZ2-F1
#
_entry.id   AF-A0A4Q3VKZ2-F1
#
_cell.length_a   1.000
_cell.length_b   1.000
_cell.length_c   1.000
_cell.angle_alpha   90.00
_cell.angle_beta   90.00
_cell.angle_gamma   90.00
#
_symmetry.space_group_name_H-M   'P 1'
#
loop_
_entity.id
_entity.type
_entity.pdbx_description
1 polymer ?
#
loop_
_entity_poly.entity_id
_entity_poly.type
_entity_poly.pdbx_seq_one_letter_code
_entity_poly.pdbx_strand_id
1 'polypeptide(L)'
;MERKTKIKAEDGKQELVITREFDLPLELLFKAYAEPDIVEQWMGTKVLKLENKKHGSWQFETSDASGNVVFRANGTIHEFVPNRKITRTFEMDNTP
;
A
#
# COMPACT_ATOMS: atom_id res chain seq x y z
N MET A 1 13.08 23.73 7.08
CA MET A 1 13.57 22.36 6.83
C MET A 1 12.59 21.70 5.89
N GLU A 2 13.06 21.09 4.80
CA GLU A 2 12.19 20.45 3.81
C GLU A 2 11.54 19.19 4.42
N ARG A 3 10.26 18.93 4.10
CA ARG A 3 9.59 17.71 4.54
C ARG A 3 10.16 16.53 3.76
N LYS A 4 10.53 15.46 4.48
CA LYS A 4 11.03 14.23 3.86
C LYS A 4 10.01 13.57 2.92
N THR A 5 8.71 13.70 3.19
CA THR A 5 7.63 13.28 2.28
C THR A 5 7.13 14.49 1.50
N LYS A 6 7.19 14.42 0.17
CA LYS A 6 6.67 15.43 -0.75
C LYS A 6 5.38 14.91 -1.35
N ILE A 7 4.32 15.72 -1.31
CA ILE A 7 3.01 15.38 -1.84
C ILE A 7 2.67 16.39 -2.93
N LYS A 8 2.31 15.90 -4.11
CA LYS A 8 1.91 16.70 -5.24
C LYS A 8 0.50 16.29 -5.67
N ALA A 9 -0.46 17.18 -5.44
CA ALA A 9 -1.85 17.08 -5.87
C ALA A 9 -2.16 18.39 -6.59
N GLU A 10 -2.18 18.38 -7.92
CA GLU A 10 -2.42 19.59 -8.71
C GLU A 10 -3.93 19.86 -8.86
N ASP A 11 -4.32 21.12 -8.81
CA ASP A 11 -5.71 21.52 -9.04
C ASP A 11 -6.18 21.07 -10.44
N GLY A 12 -7.38 20.48 -10.49
CA GLY A 12 -7.97 19.99 -11.74
C GLY A 12 -7.42 18.64 -12.22
N LYS A 13 -6.50 17.99 -11.50
CA LYS A 13 -6.05 16.61 -11.81
C LYS A 13 -6.60 15.59 -10.82
N GLN A 14 -6.89 14.39 -11.32
CA GLN A 14 -7.37 13.25 -10.53
C GLN A 14 -6.22 12.29 -10.18
N GLU A 15 -5.07 12.83 -9.80
CA GLU A 15 -3.90 12.06 -9.41
C GLU A 15 -3.21 12.67 -8.19
N LEU A 16 -2.58 11.81 -7.40
CA LEU A 16 -1.77 12.18 -6.24
C LEU A 16 -0.41 11.51 -6.38
N VAL A 17 0.67 12.30 -6.40
CA VAL A 17 2.03 11.78 -6.42
C VAL A 17 2.69 12.02 -5.07
N ILE A 18 3.05 10.93 -4.39
CA ILE A 18 3.79 10.95 -3.12
C ILE A 18 5.22 10.50 -3.39
N THR A 19 6.20 11.35 -3.06
CA THR A 19 7.62 11.04 -3.17
C THR A 19 8.26 11.01 -1.79
N ARG A 20 8.96 9.92 -1.48
CA ARG A 20 9.68 9.74 -0.23
C ARG A 20 11.00 9.01 -0.48
N GLU A 21 12.09 9.58 0.01
CA GLU A 21 13.40 8.97 0.00
C GLU A 21 13.66 8.24 1.32
N PHE A 22 14.34 7.10 1.23
CA PHE A 22 14.75 6.28 2.36
C PHE A 22 16.24 5.99 2.24
N ASP A 23 16.95 6.12 3.36
CA ASP A 23 18.35 5.71 3.49
C ASP A 23 18.40 4.20 3.80
N LEU A 24 17.97 3.40 2.81
CA LEU A 24 17.81 1.95 2.92
C LEU A 24 18.04 1.31 1.54
N PRO A 25 18.63 0.11 1.46
CA PRO A 25 18.65 -0.67 0.22
C PRO A 25 17.24 -0.88 -0.35
N LEU A 26 17.12 -0.71 -1.68
CA LEU A 26 15.86 -0.86 -2.41
C LEU A 26 15.20 -2.23 -2.18
N GLU A 27 16.00 -3.29 -2.05
CA GLU A 27 15.51 -4.65 -1.81
C GLU A 27 14.75 -4.77 -0.48
N LEU A 28 15.24 -4.10 0.58
CA LEU A 28 14.58 -4.09 1.88
C LEU A 28 13.32 -3.24 1.86
N LEU A 29 13.35 -2.10 1.16
CA LEU A 29 12.16 -1.26 0.98
C LEU A 29 11.08 -2.00 0.20
N PHE A 30 11.45 -2.67 -0.90
CA PHE A 30 10.53 -3.44 -1.71
C PHE A 30 9.95 -4.61 -0.91
N LYS A 31 10.78 -5.29 -0.11
CA LYS A 31 10.35 -6.38 0.78
C LYS A 31 9.26 -5.92 1.76
N ALA A 32 9.30 -4.68 2.23
CA ALA A 32 8.27 -4.12 3.13
C ALA A 32 6.87 -4.04 2.49
N TYR A 33 6.77 -4.05 1.17
CA TYR A 33 5.48 -4.14 0.43
C TYR A 33 5.19 -5.55 -0.10
N ALA A 34 6.20 -6.42 -0.14
CA ALA A 34 6.11 -7.74 -0.73
C ALA A 34 5.66 -8.82 0.27
N GLU A 35 6.10 -8.71 1.53
CA GLU A 35 5.89 -9.72 2.57
C GLU A 35 4.70 -9.34 3.48
N PRO A 36 3.67 -10.19 3.62
CA PRO A 36 2.48 -9.91 4.44
C PRO A 36 2.82 -9.45 5.85
N ASP A 37 3.69 -10.21 6.56
CA ASP A 37 4.03 -9.96 7.96
C ASP A 37 4.75 -8.61 8.16
N ILE A 38 5.44 -8.10 7.14
CA ILE A 38 6.11 -6.79 7.21
C ILE A 38 5.11 -5.68 6.88
N VAL A 39 4.22 -5.90 5.90
CA VAL A 39 3.12 -4.96 5.59
C VAL A 39 2.29 -4.68 6.84
N GLU A 40 1.93 -5.71 7.60
CA GLU A 40 1.16 -5.55 8.84
C GLU A 40 1.88 -4.64 9.86
N GLN A 41 3.20 -4.78 9.99
CA GLN A 41 4.01 -4.03 10.96
C GLN A 41 4.05 -2.52 10.69
N TRP A 42 4.22 -2.10 9.44
CA TRP A 42 4.37 -0.66 9.13
C TRP A 42 3.05 0.02 8.76
N MET A 43 2.09 -0.72 8.21
CA MET A 43 0.81 -0.16 7.75
C MET A 43 -0.24 -0.14 8.87
N GLY A 44 -0.04 -0.89 9.96
CA GLY A 44 -1.01 -0.98 11.06
C GLY A 44 -2.33 -1.62 10.62
N THR A 45 -2.26 -2.55 9.69
CA THR A 45 -3.39 -3.26 9.08
C THR A 45 -3.17 -4.77 9.23
N LYS A 46 -4.22 -5.56 9.13
CA LYS A 46 -4.17 -7.01 9.00
C LYS A 46 -4.24 -7.37 7.53
N VAL A 47 -3.35 -8.25 7.08
CA VAL A 47 -3.29 -8.75 5.72
C VAL A 47 -4.09 -10.06 5.64
N LEU A 48 -5.31 -9.99 5.11
CA LEU A 48 -6.12 -11.19 4.87
C LEU A 48 -5.66 -11.96 3.64
N LYS A 49 -5.21 -11.23 2.62
CA LYS A 49 -4.73 -11.79 1.37
C LYS A 49 -3.68 -10.89 0.73
N LEU A 50 -2.61 -11.48 0.22
CA LEU A 50 -1.59 -10.78 -0.57
C LEU A 50 -0.93 -11.74 -1.56
N GLU A 51 -1.43 -11.78 -2.78
CA GLU A 51 -0.85 -12.55 -3.88
C GLU A 51 0.00 -11.62 -4.76
N ASN A 52 1.26 -11.40 -4.38
CA ASN A 52 2.17 -10.48 -5.07
C ASN A 52 2.73 -11.07 -6.39
N LYS A 53 1.82 -11.26 -7.34
CA LYS A 53 2.09 -11.70 -8.72
C LYS A 53 1.12 -11.00 -9.67
N LYS A 54 1.45 -10.95 -10.95
CA LYS A 54 0.53 -10.41 -11.97
C LYS A 54 -0.82 -11.13 -11.90
N HIS A 55 -1.91 -10.36 -11.83
CA HIS A 55 -3.29 -10.80 -11.63
C HIS A 55 -3.60 -11.46 -10.28
N GLY A 56 -2.69 -11.37 -9.30
CA GLY A 56 -2.99 -11.76 -7.92
C GLY A 56 -3.93 -10.75 -7.25
N SER A 57 -4.63 -11.20 -6.22
CA SER A 57 -5.55 -10.37 -5.42
C SER A 57 -4.94 -10.00 -4.07
N TRP A 58 -5.40 -8.91 -3.49
CA TRP A 58 -5.03 -8.47 -2.15
C TRP A 58 -6.26 -7.97 -1.37
N GLN A 59 -6.23 -8.12 -0.05
CA GLN A 59 -7.30 -7.65 0.84
C GLN A 59 -6.75 -7.37 2.24
N PHE A 60 -6.99 -6.16 2.75
CA PHE A 60 -6.51 -5.69 4.05
C PHE A 60 -7.66 -5.19 4.94
N GLU A 61 -7.46 -5.26 6.25
CA GLU A 61 -8.38 -4.75 7.27
C GLU A 61 -7.65 -3.92 8.32
N THR A 62 -8.18 -2.75 8.66
CA THR A 62 -7.69 -1.97 9.80
C THR A 62 -8.75 -1.94 10.88
N SER A 63 -8.33 -2.28 12.10
CA SER A 63 -9.17 -2.25 13.30
C SER A 63 -8.85 -1.07 14.20
N ASP A 64 -9.84 -0.62 14.97
CA ASP A 64 -9.60 0.30 16.09
C ASP A 64 -8.91 -0.40 17.27
N ALA A 65 -8.61 0.36 18.34
CA ALA A 65 -7.98 -0.17 19.54
C ALA A 65 -8.82 -1.20 20.32
N SER A 66 -10.14 -1.26 20.06
CA SER A 66 -11.07 -2.23 20.64
C SER A 66 -11.22 -3.49 19.79
N GLY A 67 -10.56 -3.54 18.62
CA GLY A 67 -10.60 -4.66 17.68
C GLY A 67 -11.72 -4.58 16.64
N ASN A 68 -12.52 -3.52 16.61
CA ASN A 68 -13.59 -3.37 15.61
C ASN A 68 -12.96 -3.04 14.25
N VAL A 69 -13.34 -3.76 13.19
CA VAL A 69 -12.90 -3.44 11.82
C VAL A 69 -13.56 -2.14 11.38
N VAL A 70 -12.75 -1.09 11.17
CA VAL A 70 -13.21 0.25 10.78
C VAL A 70 -12.92 0.57 9.31
N PHE A 71 -12.06 -0.21 8.68
CA PHE A 71 -11.69 -0.06 7.28
C PHE A 71 -11.34 -1.41 6.68
N ARG A 72 -11.83 -1.67 5.47
CA ARG A 72 -11.45 -2.82 4.66
C ARG A 72 -11.30 -2.36 3.22
N ALA A 73 -10.25 -2.83 2.56
CA ALA A 73 -10.01 -2.53 1.16
C ALA A 73 -9.42 -3.74 0.44
N ASN A 74 -9.66 -3.79 -0.86
CA ASN A 74 -9.24 -4.90 -1.70
C ASN A 74 -8.83 -4.41 -3.10
N GLY A 75 -8.27 -5.33 -3.89
CA GLY A 75 -7.98 -5.08 -5.29
C GLY A 75 -7.15 -6.19 -5.94
N THR A 76 -6.59 -5.87 -7.11
CA THR A 76 -5.79 -6.80 -7.94
C THR A 76 -4.47 -6.18 -8.38
N ILE A 77 -3.42 -7.00 -8.42
CA ILE A 77 -2.06 -6.63 -8.83
C ILE A 77 -1.96 -6.67 -10.36
N HIS A 78 -1.77 -5.52 -10.97
CA HIS A 78 -1.59 -5.39 -12.43
C HIS A 78 -0.15 -5.64 -12.85
N GLU A 79 0.81 -5.19 -12.03
CA GLU A 79 2.23 -5.37 -12.27
C GLU A 79 2.95 -5.63 -10.94
N PHE A 80 3.85 -6.60 -10.95
CA PHE A 80 4.76 -6.87 -9.83
C PHE A 80 6.15 -7.11 -10.40
N VAL A 81 6.96 -6.06 -10.43
CA VAL A 81 8.35 -6.09 -10.94
C VAL A 81 9.27 -5.95 -9.73
N PRO A 82 9.94 -7.04 -9.30
CA PRO A 82 10.78 -7.04 -8.12
C PRO A 82 11.78 -5.89 -8.09
N ASN A 83 11.91 -5.22 -6.94
CA ASN A 83 12.83 -4.12 -6.70
C ASN A 83 12.69 -2.97 -7.70
N ARG A 84 11.48 -2.75 -8.24
CA ARG A 84 11.25 -1.68 -9.22
C ARG A 84 9.86 -1.07 -9.14
N LYS A 85 8.80 -1.87 -9.22
CA LYS A 85 7.43 -1.34 -9.35
C LYS A 85 6.37 -2.35 -8.91
N ILE A 86 5.36 -1.86 -8.21
CA ILE A 86 4.10 -2.56 -7.92
C ILE A 86 2.96 -1.66 -8.40
N THR A 87 2.10 -2.19 -9.26
CA THR A 87 0.87 -1.51 -9.71
C THR A 87 -0.32 -2.35 -9.26
N ARG A 88 -1.27 -1.75 -8.53
CA ARG A 88 -2.47 -2.44 -8.05
C ARG A 88 -3.70 -1.53 -8.08
N THR A 89 -4.87 -2.11 -8.26
CA THR A 89 -6.13 -1.39 -7.98
C THR A 89 -6.35 -1.27 -6.49
N PHE A 90 -7.24 -0.35 -6.10
CA PHE A 90 -7.65 -0.12 -4.73
C PHE A 90 -9.13 0.24 -4.72
N GLU A 91 -9.89 -0.50 -3.93
CA GLU A 91 -11.30 -0.27 -3.66
C GLU A 91 -11.54 -0.38 -2.16
N MET A 92 -12.27 0.58 -1.60
CA MET A 92 -12.71 0.52 -0.22
C MET A 92 -14.05 -0.23 -0.17
N ASP A 93 -14.16 -1.20 0.72
CA ASP A 93 -15.42 -1.87 0.95
C ASP A 93 -16.42 -0.87 1.57
N ASN A 94 -17.70 -0.98 1.17
CA ASN A 94 -18.80 -0.16 1.67
C ASN A 94 -18.72 1.34 1.35
N THR A 95 -17.95 1.75 0.34
CA THR A 95 -18.03 3.10 -0.23
C THR A 95 -18.89 3.10 -1.50
N PRO A 96 -19.75 4.11 -1.73
CA PRO A 96 -20.53 4.25 -2.97
C PRO A 96 -19.67 4.42 -4.22
#